data_AF-A0A519LYD0-F1
#
_entry.id   AF-A0A519LYD0-F1
#
_cell.length_a   1.000
_cell.length_b   1.000
_cell.length_c   1.000
_cell.angle_alpha   90.00
_cell.angle_beta   90.00
_cell.angle_gamma   90.00
#
_symmetry.space_group_name_H-M   'P 1'
#
loop_
_entity.id
_entity.type
_entity.pdbx_description
1 polymer ?
#
loop_
_entity_poly.entity_id
_entity_poly.type
_entity_poly.pdbx_seq_one_letter_code
_entity_poly.pdbx_strand_id
1 'polypeptide(L)'
;MNIQKKLIYITTSLIVTACNNKIPESGIEKVEPEESAILHTNKNQNSIEGIYSTQADSNESSECKISVEITKTKDGYSYIFKTKSKNLKGVAELTEESGEKILVLKGIKWDYYEGEMSDEEGSDSISDKEPVIPVDIGASYVQDTLTIQNYGNAMNSYTKIEDCGRKYIQLIKK
;
A
#
# COMPACT_ATOMS: atom_id res chain seq x y z
N MET A 1 -66.73 -23.29 11.25
CA MET A 1 -66.80 -24.75 11.13
C MET A 1 -65.60 -25.21 10.34
N ASN A 2 -64.64 -25.87 11.01
CA ASN A 2 -63.73 -26.94 10.54
C ASN A 2 -63.11 -26.79 9.12
N ILE A 3 -61.79 -26.78 8.93
CA ILE A 3 -60.86 -27.87 9.25
C ILE A 3 -59.42 -27.34 9.34
N GLN A 4 -58.73 -27.83 10.36
CA GLN A 4 -57.28 -27.76 10.55
C GLN A 4 -56.51 -28.51 9.46
N LYS A 5 -55.43 -27.94 8.94
CA LYS A 5 -54.31 -28.73 8.38
C LYS A 5 -52.99 -28.22 8.94
N LYS A 6 -52.36 -29.09 9.73
CA LYS A 6 -51.02 -29.01 10.28
C LYS A 6 -49.96 -29.27 9.20
N LEU A 7 -48.76 -28.78 9.50
CA LEU A 7 -47.43 -29.32 9.10
C LEU A 7 -47.08 -29.14 7.61
N ILE A 8 -45.87 -28.72 7.21
CA ILE A 8 -44.54 -29.16 7.65
C ILE A 8 -43.53 -28.01 7.36
N TYR A 9 -42.78 -27.59 8.37
CA TYR A 9 -41.56 -26.80 8.18
C TYR A 9 -40.42 -27.75 7.82
N ILE A 10 -39.83 -27.62 6.64
CA ILE A 10 -38.59 -28.32 6.27
C ILE A 10 -37.46 -27.31 6.39
N THR A 11 -36.82 -27.29 7.56
CA THR A 11 -35.54 -26.61 7.78
C THR A 11 -34.41 -27.54 7.34
N THR A 12 -33.83 -27.27 6.18
CA THR A 12 -32.63 -27.97 5.69
C THR A 12 -31.38 -27.34 6.31
N SER A 13 -30.97 -27.85 7.48
CA SER A 13 -29.62 -27.64 8.00
C SER A 13 -28.65 -28.51 7.22
N LEU A 14 -27.81 -27.90 6.38
CA LEU A 14 -26.61 -28.56 5.89
C LEU A 14 -25.55 -28.52 7.01
N ILE A 15 -25.35 -29.67 7.65
CA ILE A 15 -24.19 -29.92 8.51
C ILE A 15 -23.04 -30.29 7.58
N VAL A 16 -22.08 -29.37 7.40
CA VAL A 16 -20.77 -29.73 6.83
C VAL A 16 -19.97 -30.46 7.89
N THR A 17 -19.75 -31.75 7.64
CA THR A 17 -18.87 -32.63 8.41
C THR A 17 -17.40 -32.25 8.18
N ALA A 18 -16.66 -32.21 9.28
CA ALA A 18 -15.24 -31.86 9.35
C ALA A 18 -14.33 -32.84 8.59
N CYS A 19 -13.24 -32.32 7.99
CA CYS A 19 -12.02 -33.08 7.74
C CYS A 19 -10.99 -32.70 8.80
N ASN A 20 -10.83 -33.55 9.80
CA ASN A 20 -9.73 -33.49 10.77
C ASN A 20 -8.59 -34.35 10.21
N ASN A 21 -7.66 -33.73 9.48
CA ASN A 21 -6.46 -34.44 9.00
C ASN A 21 -5.52 -34.68 10.20
N LYS A 22 -5.68 -35.83 10.85
CA LYS A 22 -4.66 -36.36 11.77
C LYS A 22 -3.47 -36.84 10.93
N ILE A 23 -2.36 -36.11 11.04
CA ILE A 23 -1.04 -36.55 10.61
C ILE A 23 -0.58 -37.64 11.60
N PRO A 24 -0.11 -38.82 11.14
CA PRO A 24 0.35 -39.87 12.04
C PRO A 24 1.67 -39.49 12.72
N GLU A 25 1.71 -39.67 14.04
CA GLU A 25 2.92 -39.59 14.86
C GLU A 25 3.97 -40.59 14.38
N SER A 26 5.20 -40.11 14.16
CA SER A 26 6.39 -40.94 14.21
C SER A 26 7.40 -40.34 15.18
N GLY A 27 7.71 -41.10 16.24
CA GLY A 27 9.07 -41.33 16.74
C GLY A 27 9.90 -40.15 17.23
N ILE A 28 10.09 -40.10 18.55
CA ILE A 28 10.97 -39.21 19.32
C ILE A 28 12.45 -39.38 18.94
N GLU A 29 13.17 -38.27 18.77
CA GLU A 29 14.56 -38.15 19.23
C GLU A 29 14.77 -36.73 19.81
N LYS A 30 15.10 -36.67 21.11
CA LYS A 30 15.41 -35.43 21.83
C LYS A 30 16.83 -35.01 21.49
N VAL A 31 16.99 -33.82 20.92
CA VAL A 31 18.24 -33.07 20.99
C VAL A 31 17.90 -31.66 21.47
N GLU A 32 18.39 -31.35 22.67
CA GLU A 32 18.45 -30.02 23.26
C GLU A 32 19.47 -29.18 22.47
N PRO A 33 19.13 -27.97 22.02
CA PRO A 33 20.13 -26.98 21.69
C PRO A 33 20.09 -25.83 22.68
N GLU A 34 21.28 -25.54 23.17
CA GLU A 34 21.67 -24.50 24.09
C GLU A 34 21.02 -23.14 23.81
N GLU A 35 20.51 -22.57 24.90
CA GLU A 35 20.10 -21.19 25.09
C GLU A 35 21.26 -20.24 24.74
N SER A 36 21.34 -19.82 23.48
CA SER A 36 21.99 -18.56 23.12
C SER A 36 20.92 -17.47 23.12
N ALA A 37 20.98 -16.62 24.15
CA ALA A 37 20.13 -15.45 24.29
C ALA A 37 20.40 -14.48 23.12
N ILE A 38 19.67 -14.66 22.02
CA ILE A 38 19.49 -13.61 21.04
C ILE A 38 18.64 -12.57 21.74
N LEU A 39 19.30 -11.47 22.11
CA LEU A 39 18.69 -10.24 22.57
C LEU A 39 17.75 -9.77 21.46
N HIS A 40 16.49 -10.21 21.52
CA HIS A 40 15.39 -9.64 20.76
C HIS A 40 15.23 -8.22 21.29
N THR A 41 16.04 -7.30 20.78
CA THR A 41 15.72 -5.89 20.81
C THR A 41 14.33 -5.77 20.23
N ASN A 42 13.40 -5.41 21.10
CA ASN A 42 12.04 -5.00 20.78
C ASN A 42 12.15 -3.81 19.81
N LYS A 43 12.35 -4.10 18.53
CA LYS A 43 12.26 -3.12 17.45
C LYS A 43 10.81 -2.67 17.53
N ASN A 44 10.59 -1.41 17.92
CA ASN A 44 9.27 -0.82 18.05
C ASN A 44 8.49 -1.10 16.75
N GLN A 45 7.61 -2.10 16.76
CA GLN A 45 7.06 -2.74 15.55
C GLN A 45 6.08 -1.85 14.78
N ASN A 46 5.87 -0.61 15.25
CA ASN A 46 4.89 0.33 14.69
C ASN A 46 5.52 1.65 14.20
N SER A 47 6.84 1.78 14.20
CA SER A 47 7.53 2.99 13.75
C SER A 47 7.61 3.05 12.22
N ILE A 48 7.26 4.21 11.62
CA ILE A 48 7.37 4.44 10.16
C ILE A 48 8.75 4.98 9.75
N GLU A 49 9.60 5.29 10.71
CA GLU A 49 10.95 5.80 10.48
C GLU A 49 11.82 4.70 9.86
N GLY A 50 12.57 5.05 8.82
CA GLY A 50 13.47 4.12 8.16
C GLY A 50 13.71 4.44 6.70
N ILE A 51 14.47 3.57 6.05
CA ILE A 51 14.79 3.68 4.63
C ILE A 51 13.97 2.64 3.88
N TYR A 52 13.13 3.12 2.98
CA TYR A 52 12.29 2.33 2.09
C TYR A 52 12.90 2.38 0.68
N SER A 53 12.94 1.25 0.00
CA SER A 53 13.43 1.21 -1.39
C SER A 53 12.71 0.19 -2.24
N THR A 54 12.66 0.44 -3.54
CA THR A 54 12.19 -0.55 -4.51
C THR A 54 13.15 -1.74 -4.54
N GLN A 55 12.60 -2.95 -4.70
CA GLN A 55 13.38 -4.13 -5.00
C GLN A 55 13.54 -4.31 -6.51
N ALA A 56 14.67 -4.89 -6.91
CA ALA A 56 14.89 -5.29 -8.29
C ALA A 56 13.91 -6.41 -8.64
N ASP A 57 13.18 -6.27 -9.74
CA ASP A 57 12.39 -7.37 -10.27
C ASP A 57 13.27 -8.24 -11.17
N SER A 58 13.14 -9.56 -11.03
CA SER A 58 13.86 -10.52 -11.86
C SER A 58 13.37 -10.56 -13.31
N ASN A 59 12.20 -9.98 -13.60
CA ASN A 59 11.53 -10.03 -14.91
C ASN A 59 11.44 -8.65 -15.61
N GLU A 60 11.88 -7.58 -14.96
CA GLU A 60 11.82 -6.21 -15.50
C GLU A 60 13.23 -5.63 -15.57
N SER A 61 13.57 -5.00 -16.70
CA SER A 61 14.79 -4.19 -16.83
C SER A 61 14.88 -3.25 -15.62
N SER A 62 16.03 -3.27 -14.95
CA SER A 62 16.35 -2.72 -13.62
C SER A 62 16.18 -1.19 -13.40
N GLU A 63 15.17 -0.57 -14.00
CA GLU A 63 15.06 0.88 -14.16
C GLU A 63 14.34 1.57 -13.00
N CYS A 64 13.44 0.89 -12.29
CA CYS A 64 12.70 1.47 -11.16
C CYS A 64 13.53 1.46 -9.87
N LYS A 65 14.41 2.45 -9.69
CA LYS A 65 15.21 2.66 -8.47
C LYS A 65 14.74 3.90 -7.73
N ILE A 66 13.93 3.68 -6.69
CA ILE A 66 13.38 4.74 -5.85
C ILE A 66 13.72 4.43 -4.39
N SER A 67 14.05 5.46 -3.62
CA SER A 67 14.18 5.35 -2.17
C SER A 67 13.52 6.52 -1.44
N VAL A 68 12.90 6.22 -0.31
CA VAL A 68 12.36 7.19 0.64
C VAL A 68 13.01 6.95 1.98
N GLU A 69 13.68 7.94 2.54
CA GLU A 69 14.13 7.92 3.92
C GLU A 69 13.16 8.76 4.75
N ILE A 70 12.51 8.15 5.74
CA ILE A 70 11.60 8.82 6.68
C ILE A 70 12.30 9.01 8.02
N THR A 71 12.33 10.24 8.51
CA THR A 71 12.94 10.60 9.79
C THR A 71 11.93 11.34 10.65
N LYS A 72 11.75 10.88 11.89
CA LYS A 72 10.97 11.61 12.89
C LYS A 72 11.68 12.87 13.33
N THR A 73 10.92 13.94 13.41
CA THR A 73 11.36 15.26 13.86
C THR A 73 10.52 15.67 15.08
N LYS A 74 10.77 16.87 15.62
CA LYS A 74 9.94 17.42 16.70
C LYS A 74 8.51 17.72 16.25
N ASP A 75 8.33 18.04 14.97
CA ASP A 75 7.09 18.57 14.39
C ASP A 75 6.34 17.53 13.52
N GLY A 76 6.74 16.25 13.59
CA GLY A 76 6.18 15.18 12.77
C GLY A 76 7.26 14.40 12.04
N TYR A 77 7.11 14.17 10.74
CA TYR A 77 8.10 13.44 9.94
C TYR A 77 8.64 14.32 8.81
N SER A 78 9.92 14.11 8.51
CA SER A 78 10.56 14.62 7.30
C SER A 78 10.97 13.46 6.42
N TYR A 79 11.17 13.72 5.13
CA TYR A 79 11.64 12.70 4.21
C TYR A 79 12.75 13.18 3.29
N ILE A 80 13.52 12.22 2.77
CA ILE A 80 14.40 12.39 1.61
C ILE A 80 13.92 11.42 0.53
N PHE A 81 13.48 11.95 -0.61
CA PHE A 81 13.01 11.18 -1.77
C PHE A 81 14.07 11.20 -2.86
N LYS A 82 14.47 10.02 -3.34
CA LYS A 82 15.47 9.86 -4.38
C LYS A 82 14.97 8.96 -5.49
N THR A 83 15.18 9.38 -6.71
CA THR A 83 14.97 8.61 -7.94
C THR A 83 16.23 8.77 -8.82
N LYS A 84 16.14 8.42 -10.11
CA LYS A 84 17.22 8.66 -11.07
C LYS A 84 17.40 10.16 -11.36
N SER A 85 16.29 10.90 -11.48
CA SER A 85 16.25 12.31 -11.86
C SER A 85 15.99 13.27 -10.69
N LYS A 86 15.42 12.80 -9.57
CA LYS A 86 15.02 13.65 -8.43
C LYS A 86 15.79 13.29 -7.16
N ASN A 87 16.17 14.31 -6.39
CA ASN A 87 16.65 14.17 -5.01
C ASN A 87 16.16 15.38 -4.22
N LEU A 88 15.11 15.20 -3.42
CA LEU A 88 14.44 16.29 -2.73
C LEU A 88 14.11 15.92 -1.29
N LYS A 89 13.91 16.95 -0.47
CA LYS A 89 13.50 16.81 0.93
C LYS A 89 12.15 17.47 1.14
N GLY A 90 11.37 16.94 2.06
CA GLY A 90 10.08 17.52 2.41
C GLY A 90 9.55 17.05 3.75
N VAL A 91 8.30 17.41 4.01
CA VAL A 91 7.54 17.00 5.19
C VAL A 91 6.68 15.79 4.82
N ALA A 92 6.60 14.81 5.72
CA ALA A 92 5.71 13.66 5.57
C ALA A 92 4.62 13.71 6.64
N GLU A 93 3.37 13.51 6.21
CA GLU A 93 2.20 13.47 7.08
C GLU A 93 1.63 12.06 7.09
N LEU A 94 1.52 11.46 8.27
CA LEU A 94 0.88 10.16 8.43
C LEU A 94 -0.56 10.39 8.88
N THR A 95 -1.52 9.94 8.08
CA THR A 95 -2.94 9.89 8.44
C THR A 95 -3.39 8.44 8.59
N GLU A 96 -4.43 8.23 9.38
CA GLU A 96 -5.07 6.92 9.54
C GLU A 96 -6.57 7.10 9.38
N GLU A 97 -7.15 6.44 8.37
CA GLU A 97 -8.58 6.50 8.07
C GLU A 97 -9.11 5.07 7.94
N SER A 98 -10.15 4.73 8.70
CA SER A 98 -10.76 3.39 8.67
C SER A 98 -9.77 2.23 8.90
N GLY A 99 -8.67 2.47 9.63
CA GLY A 99 -7.61 1.49 9.88
C GLY A 99 -6.55 1.40 8.78
N GLU A 100 -6.69 2.17 7.70
CA GLU A 100 -5.68 2.31 6.65
C GLU A 100 -4.77 3.49 6.94
N LYS A 101 -3.46 3.24 6.94
CA LYS A 101 -2.45 4.28 7.14
C LYS A 101 -1.98 4.81 5.80
N ILE A 102 -2.07 6.12 5.62
CA ILE A 102 -1.59 6.81 4.43
C ILE A 102 -0.47 7.75 4.83
N LEU A 103 0.68 7.62 4.17
CA LEU A 103 1.80 8.54 4.28
C LEU A 103 1.78 9.50 3.09
N VAL A 104 1.59 10.79 3.34
CA VAL A 104 1.59 11.83 2.32
C VAL A 104 2.96 12.51 2.30
N LEU A 105 3.69 12.37 1.19
CA LEU A 105 4.98 13.03 0.95
C LEU A 105 4.74 14.40 0.30
N LYS A 106 4.83 15.46 1.10
CA LYS A 106 4.53 16.83 0.66
C LYS A 106 5.59 17.39 -0.28
N GLY A 107 5.18 18.13 -1.31
CA GLY A 107 6.06 18.90 -2.19
C GLY A 107 6.62 18.14 -3.40
N ILE A 108 6.14 16.92 -3.68
CA ILE A 108 6.53 16.18 -4.89
C ILE A 108 5.54 16.49 -6.01
N LYS A 109 5.98 17.18 -7.05
CA LYS A 109 5.19 17.39 -8.26
C LYS A 109 5.11 16.09 -9.07
N TRP A 110 3.92 15.79 -9.58
CA TRP A 110 3.72 14.71 -10.52
C TRP A 110 4.42 15.05 -11.85
N ASP A 111 4.81 14.03 -12.61
CA ASP A 111 5.49 14.22 -13.90
C ASP A 111 4.50 14.48 -15.03
N TYR A 112 3.31 13.90 -14.95
CA TYR A 112 2.25 14.09 -15.94
C TYR A 112 0.87 14.06 -15.28
N TYR A 113 -0.01 14.96 -15.73
CA TYR A 113 -1.44 14.97 -15.38
C TYR A 113 -2.24 15.63 -16.50
N GLU A 114 -3.27 14.94 -17.00
CA GLU A 114 -4.08 15.39 -18.14
C GLU A 114 -5.23 16.33 -17.74
N GLY A 115 -5.54 16.45 -16.44
CA GLY A 115 -6.69 17.21 -15.94
C GLY A 115 -7.92 16.34 -15.65
N GLU A 116 -8.89 16.87 -14.91
CA GLU A 116 -10.19 16.21 -14.70
C GLU A 116 -11.07 16.40 -15.95
N MET A 117 -11.60 15.30 -16.50
CA MET A 117 -12.55 15.35 -17.63
C MET A 117 -14.00 15.60 -17.17
N SER A 118 -14.19 16.34 -16.07
CA SER A 118 -15.47 16.55 -15.38
C SER A 118 -16.24 17.77 -15.89
N ASP A 119 -16.25 18.00 -17.20
CA ASP A 119 -17.13 19.01 -17.81
C ASP A 119 -18.31 18.30 -18.52
N GLU A 120 -19.34 17.97 -17.74
CA GLU A 120 -20.68 17.79 -18.28
C GLU A 120 -21.35 19.17 -18.43
N GLU A 121 -21.61 19.51 -19.70
CA GLU A 121 -22.61 20.46 -20.21
C GLU A 121 -22.33 21.98 -20.07
N GLY A 122 -22.11 22.63 -21.23
CA GLY A 122 -22.88 23.84 -21.53
C GLY A 122 -22.15 25.16 -21.79
N SER A 123 -20.90 25.18 -22.25
CA SER A 123 -20.36 26.39 -22.89
C SER A 123 -19.34 26.05 -23.98
N ASP A 124 -19.63 26.44 -25.23
CA ASP A 124 -18.72 26.45 -26.38
C ASP A 124 -17.60 27.51 -26.22
N SER A 125 -17.04 27.61 -25.02
CA SER A 125 -15.88 28.44 -24.72
C SER A 125 -14.76 27.48 -24.35
N ILE A 126 -13.89 27.21 -25.32
CA ILE A 126 -12.63 26.47 -25.14
C ILE A 126 -11.96 27.04 -23.89
N SER A 127 -11.98 26.27 -22.80
CA SER A 127 -11.24 26.58 -21.60
C SER A 127 -9.77 26.26 -21.89
N ASP A 128 -9.03 27.22 -22.46
CA ASP A 128 -7.59 27.16 -22.79
C ASP A 128 -6.67 27.05 -21.54
N LYS A 129 -7.16 26.56 -20.40
CA LYS A 129 -6.36 26.46 -19.18
C LYS A 129 -5.64 25.11 -19.17
N GLU A 130 -4.32 25.16 -19.32
CA GLU A 130 -3.47 24.00 -19.08
C GLU A 130 -3.75 23.43 -17.67
N PRO A 131 -3.80 22.08 -17.53
CA PRO A 131 -4.09 21.45 -16.25
C PRO A 131 -3.02 21.79 -15.21
N VAL A 132 -3.47 22.10 -13.99
CA VAL A 132 -2.55 22.34 -12.87
C VAL A 132 -2.02 21.00 -12.36
N ILE A 133 -0.72 20.78 -12.50
CA ILE A 133 -0.06 19.55 -12.04
C ILE A 133 -0.17 19.42 -10.51
N PRO A 134 -0.71 18.29 -10.00
CA PRO A 134 -0.82 18.07 -8.56
C PRO A 134 0.54 18.01 -7.87
N VAL A 135 0.51 18.39 -6.59
CA VAL A 135 1.65 18.33 -5.69
C VAL A 135 1.28 17.37 -4.56
N ASP A 136 2.28 16.65 -4.07
CA ASP A 136 2.21 15.62 -3.03
C ASP A 136 1.96 14.22 -3.60
N ILE A 137 2.58 13.22 -2.97
CA ILE A 137 2.37 11.82 -3.30
C ILE A 137 1.91 11.08 -2.04
N GLY A 138 0.69 10.53 -2.09
CA GLY A 138 0.21 9.59 -1.08
C GLY A 138 0.73 8.17 -1.34
N ALA A 139 1.12 7.50 -0.26
CA ALA A 139 1.50 6.09 -0.23
C ALA A 139 0.71 5.36 0.87
N SER A 140 0.13 4.20 0.56
CA SER A 140 -0.43 3.35 1.61
C SER A 140 0.70 2.67 2.38
N TYR A 141 0.55 2.58 3.70
CA TYR A 141 1.53 1.99 4.60
C TYR A 141 0.97 0.74 5.28
N VAL A 142 1.54 -0.41 4.93
CA VAL A 142 1.16 -1.72 5.51
C VAL A 142 2.42 -2.51 5.78
N GLN A 143 2.62 -2.95 7.02
CA GLN A 143 3.68 -3.87 7.44
C GLN A 143 5.04 -3.54 6.78
N ASP A 144 5.56 -2.34 7.06
CA ASP A 144 6.86 -1.87 6.54
C ASP A 144 6.93 -1.68 5.01
N THR A 145 5.80 -1.66 4.31
CA THR A 145 5.73 -1.41 2.87
C THR A 145 4.96 -0.13 2.59
N LEU A 146 5.56 0.75 1.79
CA LEU A 146 4.89 1.90 1.18
C LEU A 146 4.48 1.54 -0.24
N THR A 147 3.19 1.68 -0.57
CA THR A 147 2.69 1.45 -1.93
C THR A 147 2.17 2.75 -2.52
N ILE A 148 2.78 3.18 -3.62
CA ILE A 148 2.36 4.36 -4.39
C ILE A 148 1.68 3.89 -5.67
N GLN A 149 0.45 4.33 -5.91
CA GLN A 149 -0.12 4.25 -7.25
C GLN A 149 0.53 5.32 -8.13
N ASN A 150 1.32 4.90 -9.11
CA ASN A 150 2.08 5.80 -9.97
C ASN A 150 1.29 6.25 -11.21
N TYR A 151 0.49 5.34 -11.77
CA TYR A 151 -0.25 5.56 -13.00
C TYR A 151 -1.76 5.58 -12.78
N GLY A 152 -2.41 6.49 -13.50
CA GLY A 152 -3.84 6.60 -13.62
C GLY A 152 -4.46 5.52 -14.52
N ASN A 153 -5.67 5.79 -15.01
CA ASN A 153 -6.37 4.96 -15.98
C ASN A 153 -6.78 5.79 -17.20
N ALA A 154 -7.47 5.19 -18.18
CA ALA A 154 -7.83 5.89 -19.41
C ALA A 154 -8.79 7.09 -19.23
N MET A 155 -9.52 7.15 -18.11
CA MET A 155 -10.43 8.25 -17.79
C MET A 155 -9.79 9.32 -16.90
N ASN A 156 -8.68 9.00 -16.24
CA ASN A 156 -7.89 9.92 -15.43
C ASN A 156 -6.41 9.56 -15.59
N SER A 157 -5.79 10.18 -16.60
CA SER A 157 -4.44 9.87 -17.01
C SER A 157 -3.42 10.72 -16.24
N TYR A 158 -2.54 10.05 -15.52
CA TYR A 158 -1.45 10.69 -14.78
C TYR A 158 -0.25 9.76 -14.64
N THR A 159 0.92 10.36 -14.43
CA THR A 159 2.15 9.70 -14.00
C THR A 159 2.77 10.50 -12.88
N LYS A 160 2.91 9.91 -11.68
CA LYS A 160 3.50 10.63 -10.53
C LYS A 160 5.03 10.69 -10.59
N ILE A 161 5.66 9.59 -11.03
CA ILE A 161 7.10 9.37 -11.05
C ILE A 161 7.47 8.66 -12.37
N GLU A 162 7.93 9.42 -13.36
CA GLU A 162 8.29 8.92 -14.70
C GLU A 162 9.50 7.97 -14.67
N ASP A 163 10.39 8.15 -13.69
CA ASP A 163 11.57 7.30 -13.46
C ASP A 163 11.23 5.84 -13.13
N CYS A 164 9.96 5.49 -12.99
CA CYS A 164 9.53 4.13 -12.71
C CYS A 164 8.26 3.76 -13.48
N GLY A 165 8.41 2.87 -14.47
CA GLY A 165 7.31 2.38 -15.32
C GLY A 165 6.25 1.52 -14.61
N ARG A 166 6.36 1.26 -13.30
CA ARG A 166 5.44 0.38 -12.56
C ARG A 166 4.13 1.10 -12.22
N LYS A 167 2.98 0.47 -12.47
CA LYS A 167 1.65 0.96 -12.03
C LYS A 167 1.59 1.20 -10.52
N TYR A 168 2.11 0.25 -9.76
CA TYR A 168 2.23 0.33 -8.31
C TYR A 168 3.70 0.21 -7.92
N ILE A 169 4.21 1.21 -7.21
CA ILE A 169 5.58 1.24 -6.73
C ILE A 169 5.54 0.80 -5.27
N GLN A 170 6.10 -0.38 -5.01
CA GLN A 170 6.30 -0.87 -3.64
C GLN A 170 7.70 -0.53 -3.18
N LEU A 171 7.79 0.18 -2.05
CA LEU A 171 9.03 0.48 -1.36
C LEU A 171 9.01 -0.26 -0.03
N ILE A 172 9.96 -1.18 0.15
CA ILE A 172 10.03 -2.03 1.33
C ILE A 172 11.11 -1.46 2.26
N LYS A 173 10.77 -1.36 3.55
CA LYS A 173 11.70 -0.91 4.58
C LYS A 173 12.88 -1.88 4.73
N LYS A 174 14.07 -1.33 4.95
CA LYS A 174 15.29 -2.10 5.25
C LYS A 174 15.48 -2.35 6.75
#